data_AF-D8LKC1-F1
#
_entry.id   AF-D8LKC1-F1
#
_cell.length_a   1.000
_cell.length_b   1.000
_cell.length_c   1.000
_cell.angle_alpha   90.00
_cell.angle_beta   90.00
_cell.angle_gamma   90.00
#
_symmetry.space_group_name_H-M   'P 1'
#
loop_
_entity.id
_entity.type
_entity.pdbx_description
1 polymer ?
#
loop_
_entity_poly.entity_id
_entity_poly.type
_entity_poly.pdbx_seq_one_letter_code
_entity_poly.pdbx_strand_id
1 'polypeptide(L)' 'MLSGGTKVYSEVEGMQLLLQYQVMNAGNCKVLLHPQWGSAVYPASLFCTAPSDLVQRLLDERLVPRPAPEPA' A
#
# COMPACT_ATOMS: atom_id res chain seq x y z
N MET A 1 30.05 8.06 11.82
CA MET A 1 29.81 8.05 10.36
C MET A 1 28.33 7.82 10.12
N LEU A 2 27.56 8.85 9.77
CA LEU A 2 26.22 8.67 9.23
C LEU A 2 26.40 8.21 7.79
N SER A 3 26.32 6.90 7.55
CA SER A 3 26.22 6.32 6.21
C SER A 3 24.88 6.75 5.61
N GLY A 4 24.85 7.94 5.02
CA GLY A 4 23.68 8.54 4.38
C GLY A 4 23.43 7.93 3.01
N GLY A 5 23.10 6.64 2.96
CA GLY A 5 22.52 6.04 1.76
C GLY A 5 21.05 6.41 1.65
N THR A 6 20.59 6.83 0.47
CA THR A 6 19.17 6.96 0.16
C THR A 6 18.49 5.62 0.43
N LYS A 7 17.70 5.54 1.50
CA LYS A 7 16.90 4.36 1.80
C LYS A 7 15.71 4.34 0.86
N VAL A 8 15.63 3.32 0.01
CA VAL A 8 14.47 3.09 -0.85
C VAL A 8 13.32 2.60 0.04
N TYR A 9 12.15 3.22 -0.09
CA TYR A 9 10.95 2.74 0.57
C TYR A 9 10.39 1.54 -0.20
N SER A 10 10.24 0.41 0.48
CA SER A 10 9.61 -0.78 -0.07
C SER A 10 8.11 -0.73 0.19
N GLU A 11 7.32 -0.56 -0.87
CA GLU A 11 5.83 -0.60 -0.79
C GLU A 11 5.35 -1.91 -0.15
N VAL A 12 5.98 -3.04 -0.47
CA VAL A 12 5.58 -4.36 0.07
C VAL A 12 5.80 -4.42 1.59
N GLU A 13 6.95 -3.95 2.08
CA GLU A 13 7.24 -3.93 3.52
C GLU A 13 6.39 -2.88 4.24
N GLY A 14 6.19 -1.71 3.64
CA GLY A 14 5.34 -0.65 4.16
C GLY A 14 3.91 -1.12 4.40
N MET A 15 3.31 -1.77 3.40
CA MET A 15 1.94 -2.31 3.49
C MET A 15 1.86 -3.47 4.48
N GLN A 16 2.90 -4.31 4.58
CA GLN A 16 2.96 -5.38 5.58
C GLN A 16 2.98 -4.82 7.01
N LEU A 17 3.77 -3.77 7.27
CA LEU A 17 3.91 -3.19 8.60
C LEU A 17 2.72 -2.32 9.00
N LEU A 18 2.25 -1.46 8.09
CA LEU A 18 1.23 -0.45 8.41
C LEU A 18 -0.20 -1.00 8.28
N LEU A 19 -0.44 -1.88 7.30
CA LEU A 19 -1.78 -2.39 6.99
C LEU A 19 -1.93 -3.89 7.23
N GLN A 20 -0.86 -4.59 7.64
CA GLN A 20 -0.88 -6.03 7.94
C GLN A 20 -1.28 -6.91 6.75
N TYR A 21 -0.97 -6.45 5.52
CA TYR A 21 -1.24 -7.22 4.32
C TYR A 21 -0.34 -8.46 4.25
N GLN A 22 -0.89 -9.55 3.72
CA GLN A 22 -0.16 -10.80 3.53
C GLN A 22 0.79 -10.67 2.32
N VAL A 23 1.83 -11.49 2.31
CA VAL A 23 2.78 -11.57 1.19
C VAL A 23 3.00 -13.03 0.81
N MET A 24 3.16 -13.29 -0.47
CA MET A 24 3.61 -14.59 -0.98
C MET A 24 4.98 -14.46 -1.63
N ASN A 25 5.78 -15.52 -1.57
CA ASN A 25 7.08 -15.57 -2.23
C ASN A 25 6.92 -16.06 -3.67
N ALA A 26 7.56 -15.36 -4.59
CA ALA A 26 7.72 -15.73 -5.99
C ALA A 26 9.24 -15.81 -6.28
N GLY A 27 9.86 -16.93 -5.87
CA GLY A 27 11.32 -17.05 -5.85
C GLY A 27 11.95 -16.07 -4.87
N ASN A 28 12.80 -15.17 -5.37
CA ASN A 28 13.46 -14.14 -4.56
C ASN A 28 12.62 -12.84 -4.43
N CYS A 29 11.45 -12.78 -5.07
CA CYS A 29 10.56 -11.62 -5.01
C CYS A 29 9.42 -11.86 -4.01
N LYS A 30 8.93 -10.78 -3.41
CA LYS A 30 7.70 -10.80 -2.59
C LYS A 30 6.56 -10.15 -3.35
N VAL A 31 5.40 -10.82 -3.36
CA VAL A 31 4.15 -10.30 -3.94
C VAL A 31 3.19 -9.99 -2.81
N LEU A 32 2.73 -8.74 -2.75
CA LEU A 32 1.72 -8.28 -1.79
C LEU A 32 0.35 -8.85 -2.14
N LEU A 33 -0.42 -9.25 -1.12
CA LEU A 33 -1.77 -9.76 -1.25
C LEU A 33 -2.75 -8.84 -0.50
N HIS A 34 -3.61 -8.16 -1.25
CA HIS A 34 -4.72 -7.38 -0.68
C HIS A 34 -5.79 -8.32 -0.11
N PRO A 35 -6.37 -8.03 1.07
CA PRO A 35 -7.33 -8.93 1.74
C PRO A 35 -8.55 -9.28 0.90
N GLN A 36 -8.99 -8.39 0.01
CA GLN A 36 -10.13 -8.62 -0.89
C GLN A 36 -9.71 -9.01 -2.31
N TRP A 37 -8.50 -8.64 -2.75
CA TRP A 37 -8.13 -8.66 -4.17
C TRP A 37 -6.97 -9.59 -4.51
N GLY A 38 -6.39 -10.25 -3.50
CA GLY A 38 -5.18 -11.05 -3.69
C GLY A 38 -4.08 -10.21 -4.33
N SER A 39 -3.45 -10.76 -5.37
CA SER A 39 -2.38 -10.08 -6.12
C SER A 39 -2.90 -9.10 -7.19
N ALA A 40 -4.21 -8.94 -7.38
CA ALA A 40 -4.81 -8.03 -8.37
C ALA A 40 -4.83 -6.56 -7.88
N VAL A 41 -3.66 -6.06 -7.47
CA VAL A 41 -3.46 -4.72 -6.91
C VAL A 41 -2.10 -4.16 -7.31
N TYR A 42 -2.04 -2.86 -7.56
CA TYR A 42 -0.79 -2.12 -7.68
C TYR A 42 -0.64 -1.21 -6.45
N PRO A 43 0.17 -1.58 -5.45
CA PRO A 43 0.29 -0.79 -4.22
C PRO A 43 0.94 0.56 -4.51
N ALA A 44 0.49 1.58 -3.79
CA ALA A 44 1.07 2.91 -3.84
C ALA A 44 0.94 3.58 -2.47
N SER A 45 1.99 4.31 -2.08
CA SER A 45 2.04 5.11 -0.87
C SER A 45 2.22 6.58 -1.21
N LEU A 46 1.54 7.45 -0.47
CA LEU A 46 1.72 8.90 -0.55
C LEU A 46 2.16 9.42 0.82
N PHE A 47 3.31 10.08 0.86
CA PHE A 47 3.76 10.84 2.01
C PHE A 47 3.54 12.32 1.73
N CYS A 48 2.88 13.02 2.64
CA CYS A 48 2.70 14.47 2.52
C CYS A 48 2.73 15.12 3.91
N THR A 49 2.89 16.43 3.93
CA THR A 49 2.88 17.25 5.15
C THR A 49 1.52 17.90 5.41
N ALA A 50 0.50 17.55 4.63
CA ALA A 50 -0.84 18.08 4.82
C ALA A 50 -1.42 17.60 6.18
N PRO A 51 -2.20 18.45 6.88
CA PRO A 51 -2.91 18.06 8.09
C PRO A 51 -3.84 16.85 7.85
N SER A 52 -3.91 15.94 8.82
CA SER A 52 -4.71 14.71 8.68
C SER A 52 -6.20 14.97 8.52
N ASP A 53 -6.74 16.01 9.16
CA ASP A 53 -8.15 16.40 9.06
C ASP A 53 -8.54 16.85 7.65
N LEU A 54 -7.61 17.51 6.95
CA LEU A 54 -7.82 17.94 5.57
C LEU A 54 -7.85 16.73 4.63
N VAL A 55 -6.90 15.79 4.82
CA VAL A 55 -6.82 14.58 3.99
C VAL A 55 -8.06 13.71 4.18
N GLN A 56 -8.51 13.51 5.42
CA GLN A 56 -9.71 12.72 5.71
C GLN A 56 -10.95 13.30 5.06
N ARG A 57 -11.18 14.62 5.19
CA ARG A 57 -12.31 15.29 4.52
C ARG A 57 -12.33 15.06 3.02
N LEU A 58 -11.18 15.16 2.36
CA LEU A 58 -11.08 14.95 0.90
C LEU A 58 -11.35 13.49 0.48
N LEU A 59 -10.96 12.51 1.30
CA LEU A 59 -11.23 11.10 1.02
C LEU A 59 -12.72 10.77 1.18
N ASP A 60 -13.36 11.35 2.18
CA ASP A 60 -14.79 11.14 2.46
C ASP A 60 -15.69 11.77 1.38
N GLU A 61 -15.24 12.88 0.75
CA GLU A 61 -16.02 13.59 -0.25
C GLU A 61 -16.20 12.83 -1.58
N ARG A 62 -15.27 11.93 -1.97
CA ARG A 62 -15.27 11.43 -3.36
C ARG A 62 -14.71 10.05 -3.69
N LEU A 63 -14.55 9.13 -2.74
CA LEU A 63 -14.15 7.77 -3.10
C LEU A 63 -15.36 6.90 -3.53
N VAL A 64 -15.49 6.68 -4.84
CA VAL A 64 -16.31 5.57 -5.36
C VAL A 64 -15.55 4.27 -5.09
N PRO A 65 -16.10 3.32 -4.31
CA PRO A 65 -15.44 2.03 -4.07
C PRO A 65 -15.24 1.30 -5.40
N ARG A 66 -14.02 0.81 -5.63
CA ARG A 66 -13.79 -0.14 -6.73
C ARG A 66 -14.57 -1.42 -6.44
N PRO A 67 -15.32 -1.96 -7.40
CA PRO A 67 -16.03 -3.23 -7.21
C PRO A 67 -15.05 -4.36 -6.86
N ALA A 68 -15.56 -5.37 -6.15
CA ALA A 68 -14.81 -6.59 -5.88
C ALA A 68 -14.39 -7.27 -7.20
N PRO A 69 -13.21 -7.89 -7.25
CA PRO A 69 -12.79 -8.68 -8.40
C PRO A 69 -13.76 -9.85 -8.58
N GLU A 70 -14.04 -10.17 -9.83
CA GLU A 70 -14.83 -11.36 -10.17
C GLU A 70 -14.05 -12.61 -9.73
N PRO A 71 -14.74 -13.67 -9.27
CA PRO A 71 -14.10 -14.93 -8.97
C PRO A 71 -13.43 -15.50 -10.24
N ALA A 72 -12.26 -16.11 -10.05
CA ALA A 72 -11.49 -16.76 -11.11
C ALA A 72 -12.18 -18.02 -11.68
#